data_AF-A0AA38LKB4-F1
#
_entry.id   AF-A0AA38LKB4-F1
#
_cell.length_a   1.000
_cell.length_b   1.000
_cell.length_c   1.000
_cell.angle_alpha   90.00
_cell.angle_beta   90.00
_cell.angle_gamma   90.00
#
_symmetry.space_group_name_H-M   'P 1'
#
loop_
_entity.id
_entity.type
_entity.pdbx_description
1 polymer ?
#
loop_
_entity_poly.entity_id
_entity_poly.type
_entity_poly.pdbx_seq_one_letter_code
_entity_poly.pdbx_strand_id
1 'polypeptide(L)'
;MGEEKKLPPACVKRYRFPLFSASWLKYCKCKSREEDDQENNNNEKKRSDGKYIIMSGGGGEGRTGVDNGLILAHYNFQADELSESLHNYYTGDELAYRMAVHPLDDSIICSFPK
;
A
#
# COMPACT_ATOMS: atom_id res chain seq x y z
N MET A 1 -29.83 6.62 21.81
CA MET A 1 -29.52 7.69 20.84
C MET A 1 -28.38 7.19 19.96
N GLY A 2 -28.69 6.71 18.76
CA GLY A 2 -27.67 6.29 17.80
C GLY A 2 -27.23 7.52 17.02
N GLU A 3 -25.94 7.85 17.04
CA GLU A 3 -25.40 8.89 16.18
C GLU A 3 -25.62 8.51 14.72
N GLU A 4 -26.18 9.45 13.96
CA GLU A 4 -26.28 9.33 12.51
C GLU A 4 -24.86 9.27 11.94
N LYS A 5 -24.50 8.12 11.36
CA LYS A 5 -23.18 7.92 10.76
C LYS A 5 -23.06 8.81 9.52
N LYS A 6 -22.48 10.00 9.68
CA LYS A 6 -22.14 10.87 8.55
C LYS A 6 -21.32 10.08 7.53
N LEU A 7 -21.77 10.10 6.29
CA LEU A 7 -21.00 9.51 5.19
C LEU A 7 -19.65 10.24 5.12
N PRO A 8 -18.53 9.51 4.95
CA PRO A 8 -17.25 10.15 4.72
C PRO A 8 -17.33 11.01 3.45
N PRO A 9 -16.57 12.12 3.37
CA PRO A 9 -16.41 12.87 2.13
C PRO A 9 -15.98 11.94 0.99
N ALA A 10 -16.42 12.25 -0.24
CA ALA A 10 -16.11 11.44 -1.43
C ALA A 10 -14.60 11.29 -1.70
N CYS A 11 -13.77 12.18 -1.16
CA CYS A 11 -12.31 12.15 -1.26
C CYS A 11 -11.61 11.31 -0.17
N VAL A 12 -12.34 10.49 0.59
CA VAL A 12 -11.75 9.65 1.65
C VAL A 12 -11.75 8.18 1.24
N LYS A 13 -10.55 7.60 1.16
CA LYS A 13 -10.35 6.15 1.04
C LYS A 13 -9.93 5.57 2.40
N ARG A 14 -10.56 4.46 2.79
CA ARG A 14 -10.23 3.75 4.04
C ARG A 14 -9.55 2.44 3.73
N TYR A 15 -8.50 2.15 4.51
CA TYR A 15 -7.83 0.87 4.53
C TYR A 15 -8.04 0.22 5.90
N ARG A 16 -7.93 -1.11 5.97
CA ARG A 16 -8.43 -1.93 7.10
C ARG A 16 -7.68 -1.72 8.43
N PHE A 17 -6.59 -0.97 8.45
CA PHE A 17 -5.78 -0.72 9.65
C PHE A 17 -5.28 0.74 9.71
N PRO A 18 -4.90 1.23 10.90
CA PRO A 18 -4.33 2.57 11.07
C PRO A 18 -3.07 2.75 10.24
N LEU A 19 -2.97 3.83 9.47
CA LEU A 19 -1.80 4.15 8.64
C LEU A 19 -0.94 5.21 9.33
N PHE A 20 0.37 4.95 9.44
CA PHE A 20 1.32 5.82 10.14
C PHE A 20 2.33 6.48 9.21
N SER A 21 2.65 5.86 8.07
CA SER A 21 3.58 6.41 7.09
C SER A 21 3.07 6.18 5.68
N ALA A 22 3.46 7.06 4.76
CA ALA A 22 3.14 6.97 3.34
C ALA A 22 4.30 7.55 2.51
N SER A 23 4.53 6.97 1.33
CA SER A 23 5.50 7.49 0.37
C SER A 23 5.07 7.19 -1.07
N TRP A 24 5.44 8.08 -1.98
CA TRP A 24 5.28 7.86 -3.42
C TRP A 24 6.32 6.86 -3.93
N LEU A 25 5.89 5.98 -4.83
CA LEU A 25 6.77 5.13 -5.63
C LEU A 25 6.79 5.66 -7.06
N LYS A 26 7.99 5.88 -7.60
CA LYS A 26 8.17 6.32 -8.99
C LYS A 26 7.93 5.19 -9.98
N TYR A 27 8.17 3.96 -9.53
CA TYR A 27 8.06 2.76 -10.34
C TYR A 27 7.49 1.63 -9.46
N CYS A 28 6.70 0.76 -10.07
CA CYS A 28 6.24 -0.46 -9.42
C CYS A 28 6.19 -1.55 -10.48
N LYS A 29 7.16 -2.47 -10.47
CA LYS A 29 7.04 -3.77 -11.16
C LYS A 29 6.17 -4.69 -10.32
N CYS A 30 4.87 -4.41 -10.21
CA CYS A 30 3.95 -5.38 -9.62
C CYS A 30 3.70 -6.49 -10.64
N LYS A 31 4.43 -7.60 -10.53
CA LYS A 31 4.00 -8.84 -11.17
C LYS A 31 2.80 -9.36 -10.37
N SER A 32 1.63 -9.38 -10.99
CA SER A 32 0.51 -10.17 -10.46
C SER A 32 0.97 -11.61 -10.31
N ARG A 33 0.60 -12.28 -9.21
CA ARG A 33 1.03 -13.65 -8.86
C ARG A 33 0.29 -14.73 -9.68
N GLU A 34 -0.02 -14.40 -10.93
CA GLU A 34 -0.58 -15.29 -11.93
C GLU A 34 0.30 -15.07 -13.17
N GLU A 35 0.86 -16.15 -13.73
CA GLU A 35 1.93 -16.19 -14.76
C GLU A 35 3.35 -16.42 -14.21
N ASP A 36 3.55 -17.42 -13.35
CA ASP A 36 4.78 -18.23 -13.40
C ASP A 36 4.49 -19.42 -14.32
N ASP A 37 4.72 -19.24 -15.62
CA ASP A 37 5.12 -20.26 -16.59
C ASP A 37 5.04 -19.67 -18.00
N GLN A 38 6.12 -18.99 -18.43
CA GLN A 38 6.78 -19.19 -19.72
C GLN A 38 7.84 -18.11 -19.96
N GLU A 39 9.04 -18.61 -20.25
CA GLU A 39 10.18 -17.87 -20.76
C GLU A 39 9.84 -17.02 -21.99
N ASN A 40 10.58 -15.92 -22.12
CA ASN A 40 10.82 -15.18 -23.36
C ASN A 40 9.57 -14.75 -24.13
N ASN A 41 9.13 -13.51 -23.88
CA ASN A 41 8.89 -12.61 -25.00
C ASN A 41 8.94 -11.14 -24.58
N ASN A 42 9.55 -10.35 -25.45
CA ASN A 42 9.64 -8.89 -25.45
C ASN A 42 8.27 -8.21 -25.41
N ASN A 43 7.60 -8.28 -24.27
CA ASN A 43 6.46 -7.42 -23.98
C ASN A 43 6.91 -6.43 -22.93
N GLU A 44 7.30 -5.24 -23.40
CA GLU A 44 7.16 -4.00 -22.65
C GLU A 44 5.68 -3.89 -22.23
N LYS A 45 5.27 -4.65 -21.20
CA LYS A 45 3.97 -4.51 -20.54
C LYS A 45 3.91 -3.03 -20.19
N LYS A 46 3.02 -2.30 -20.89
CA LYS A 46 2.87 -0.85 -20.86
C LYS A 46 3.25 -0.35 -19.48
N ARG A 47 4.38 0.36 -19.41
CA ARG A 47 4.80 1.10 -18.20
C ARG A 47 3.69 2.11 -17.95
N SER A 48 2.69 1.72 -17.17
CA SER A 48 1.72 2.67 -16.67
C SER A 48 2.53 3.64 -15.83
N ASP A 49 2.60 4.90 -16.25
CA ASP A 49 3.03 6.06 -15.46
C ASP A 49 2.14 6.28 -14.22
N GLY A 50 1.53 5.21 -13.70
CA GLY A 50 0.75 5.20 -12.49
C GLY A 50 1.64 5.61 -11.33
N LYS A 51 1.21 6.62 -10.59
CA LYS A 51 1.86 6.95 -9.33
C LYS A 51 1.27 6.02 -8.29
N TYR A 52 2.13 5.21 -7.72
CA TYR A 52 1.75 4.34 -6.64
C TYR A 52 2.10 5.01 -5.32
N ILE A 53 1.28 4.74 -4.31
CA ILE A 53 1.55 5.13 -2.93
C ILE A 53 1.68 3.83 -2.14
N ILE A 54 2.80 3.70 -1.45
CA ILE A 54 2.95 2.70 -0.41
C ILE A 54 2.68 3.34 0.94
N MET A 55 1.92 2.66 1.78
CA MET A 55 1.57 3.11 3.13
C MET A 55 1.87 1.99 4.12
N SER A 56 2.35 2.33 5.30
CA SER A 56 2.64 1.37 6.38
C SER A 56 1.82 1.69 7.62
N GLY A 57 1.46 0.66 8.37
CA GLY A 57 0.56 0.81 9.50
C GLY A 57 0.23 -0.49 10.21
N GLY A 58 -0.69 -0.41 11.18
CA GLY A 58 -1.19 -1.58 11.89
C GLY A 58 -1.70 -1.32 13.30
N GLY A 59 -2.12 -2.41 13.95
CA GLY A 59 -2.65 -2.42 15.32
C GLY A 59 -1.62 -2.56 16.44
N GLY A 60 -0.34 -2.76 16.11
CA GLY A 60 0.73 -3.04 17.06
C GLY A 60 0.72 -4.48 17.58
N GLU A 61 1.49 -4.73 18.65
CA GLU A 61 1.67 -6.05 19.27
C GLU A 61 0.47 -6.51 20.12
N GLY A 62 -0.49 -5.62 20.37
CA GLY A 62 -1.58 -5.82 21.33
C GLY A 62 -2.59 -6.92 20.96
N ARG A 63 -2.36 -7.72 19.91
CA ARG A 63 -3.26 -8.76 19.37
C ARG A 63 -4.71 -8.28 19.27
N THR A 64 -4.88 -7.06 18.78
CA THR A 64 -6.17 -6.36 18.69
C THR A 64 -7.06 -6.91 17.57
N GLY A 65 -6.60 -7.92 16.83
CA GLY A 65 -7.25 -8.43 15.62
C GLY A 65 -7.05 -7.52 14.39
N VAL A 66 -6.18 -6.51 14.50
CA VAL A 66 -5.82 -5.61 13.41
C VAL A 66 -4.40 -5.95 12.95
N ASP A 67 -4.28 -6.33 11.68
CA ASP A 67 -2.99 -6.71 11.10
C ASP A 67 -2.00 -5.53 11.07
N ASN A 68 -0.71 -5.84 11.19
CA ASN A 68 0.37 -4.93 10.84
C ASN A 68 0.86 -5.20 9.42
N GLY A 69 1.18 -4.15 8.68
CA GLY A 69 1.71 -4.33 7.34
C GLY A 69 1.84 -3.06 6.53
N LEU A 70 2.11 -3.29 5.25
CA LEU A 70 2.20 -2.30 4.20
C LEU A 70 1.11 -2.56 3.17
N ILE A 71 0.58 -1.49 2.61
CA ILE A 71 -0.34 -1.53 1.49
C ILE A 71 0.24 -0.75 0.31
N LEU A 72 -0.02 -1.25 -0.88
CA LEU A 72 0.27 -0.57 -2.13
C LEU A 72 -1.05 -0.20 -2.79
N ALA A 73 -1.23 1.07 -3.10
CA ALA A 73 -2.39 1.57 -3.83
C ALA A 73 -1.95 2.41 -5.03
N HIS A 74 -2.81 2.46 -6.05
CA HIS A 74 -2.61 3.35 -7.19
C HIS A 74 -3.39 4.65 -6.98
N TYR A 75 -2.76 5.77 -7.32
CA TYR A 75 -3.40 7.08 -7.32
C TYR A 75 -3.85 7.46 -8.73
N ASN A 76 -5.15 7.68 -8.92
CA ASN A 76 -5.73 8.13 -10.17
C ASN A 76 -5.86 9.66 -10.18
N PHE A 77 -4.94 10.35 -10.88
CA PHE A 77 -4.97 11.82 -10.99
C PHE A 77 -6.16 12.37 -11.78
N GLN A 78 -6.77 11.60 -12.68
CA GLN A 78 -7.91 12.10 -13.46
C GLN A 78 -9.17 12.18 -12.59
N ALA A 79 -9.35 11.22 -11.69
CA ALA A 79 -10.49 11.17 -10.78
C ALA A 79 -10.17 11.70 -9.37
N ASP A 80 -8.91 12.05 -9.11
CA ASP A 80 -8.39 12.51 -7.81
C ASP A 80 -8.71 11.52 -6.67
N GLU A 81 -8.46 10.24 -6.92
CA GLU A 81 -8.86 9.15 -6.02
C GLU A 81 -7.75 8.11 -5.80
N LEU A 82 -7.82 7.46 -4.63
CA LEU A 82 -7.03 6.28 -4.29
C LEU A 82 -7.80 4.99 -4.63
N SER A 83 -7.13 4.07 -5.31
CA SER A 83 -7.68 2.74 -5.61
C SER A 83 -7.85 1.89 -4.35
N GLU A 84 -8.54 0.75 -4.49
CA GLU A 84 -8.38 -0.36 -3.53
C GLU A 84 -6.91 -0.78 -3.44
N SER A 85 -6.56 -1.49 -2.37
CA SER A 85 -5.21 -2.03 -2.23
C SER A 85 -4.92 -3.01 -3.36
N LEU A 86 -3.81 -2.77 -4.07
CA LEU A 86 -3.27 -3.66 -5.10
C LEU A 86 -2.44 -4.78 -4.47
N HIS A 87 -1.75 -4.48 -3.36
CA HIS A 87 -0.95 -5.47 -2.66
C HIS A 87 -0.91 -5.15 -1.16
N ASN A 88 -1.05 -6.19 -0.35
CA ASN A 88 -0.87 -6.10 1.10
C ASN A 88 0.33 -6.98 1.49
N TYR A 89 1.27 -6.40 2.21
CA TYR A 89 2.39 -7.13 2.79
C TYR A 89 2.26 -7.10 4.30
N TYR A 90 1.98 -8.24 4.92
CA TYR A 90 1.75 -8.33 6.36
C TYR A 90 3.05 -8.63 7.11
N THR A 91 3.27 -7.91 8.19
CA THR A 91 4.49 -8.00 9.03
C THR A 91 4.26 -8.76 10.34
N GLY A 92 3.08 -9.37 10.51
CA GLY A 92 2.74 -10.11 11.73
C GLY A 92 2.57 -9.17 12.93
N ASP A 93 3.30 -9.44 14.02
CA ASP A 93 3.26 -8.61 15.24
C ASP A 93 4.14 -7.34 15.10
N GLU A 94 5.01 -7.27 14.09
CA GLU A 94 5.93 -6.15 13.93
C GLU A 94 5.25 -4.95 13.26
N LEU A 95 5.20 -3.81 13.95
CA LEU A 95 4.58 -2.60 13.42
C LEU A 95 5.59 -1.67 12.73
N ALA A 96 5.41 -1.46 11.42
CA ALA A 96 6.21 -0.54 10.63
C ALA A 96 5.80 0.94 10.86
N TYR A 97 6.24 1.52 11.98
CA TYR A 97 5.97 2.93 12.32
C TYR A 97 6.62 3.93 11.37
N ARG A 98 7.80 3.60 10.86
CA ARG A 98 8.57 4.46 9.95
C ARG A 98 8.97 3.67 8.73
N MET A 99 8.86 4.33 7.59
CA MET A 99 9.20 3.77 6.29
C MET A 99 9.95 4.83 5.48
N ALA A 100 10.95 4.38 4.72
CA ALA A 100 11.61 5.18 3.71
C ALA A 100 11.66 4.39 2.40
N VAL A 101 11.40 5.09 1.29
CA VAL A 101 11.56 4.57 -0.06
C VAL A 101 12.86 5.12 -0.62
N HIS A 102 13.67 4.27 -1.22
CA HIS A 102 14.91 4.72 -1.87
C HIS A 102 14.59 5.61 -3.09
N PRO A 103 15.30 6.72 -3.32
CA PRO A 103 14.91 7.68 -4.36
C PRO A 103 15.18 7.21 -5.81
N LEU A 104 16.04 6.19 -5.97
CA LEU A 104 16.53 5.69 -7.27
C LEU A 104 15.95 4.33 -7.67
N ASP A 105 15.39 3.57 -6.73
CA ASP A 105 14.79 2.27 -6.97
C ASP A 105 13.54 2.08 -6.08
N ASP A 106 12.85 0.95 -6.23
CA ASP A 106 11.60 0.67 -5.52
C ASP A 106 11.84 -0.02 -4.17
N SER A 107 13.08 0.02 -3.64
CA SER A 107 13.38 -0.58 -2.34
C SER A 107 12.78 0.25 -1.20
N ILE A 108 12.35 -0.49 -0.18
CA ILE A 108 11.63 0.05 0.96
C ILE A 108 12.32 -0.45 2.21
N ILE A 109 12.59 0.47 3.13
CA ILE A 109 13.16 0.17 4.44
C ILE A 109 12.12 0.53 5.49
N CYS A 110 11.79 -0.43 6.34
CA CYS A 110 10.92 -0.26 7.49
C CYS A 110 11.71 -0.30 8.79
N SER A 111 11.34 0.54 9.74
CA SER A 111 11.81 0.46 11.12
C SER A 111 10.72 -0.17 11.98
N PHE A 112 11.07 -1.27 12.64
CA PHE A 112 10.23 -1.95 13.61
C PHE A 112 10.66 -1.61 15.04
N PRO A 113 9.72 -1.53 16.00
CA PRO A 113 10.06 -1.46 17.41
C PRO A 113 10.77 -2.74 17.86
N LYS A 114 11.57 -2.64 18.92
CA LYS A 114 12.22 -3.78 19.57
C LYS A 114 11.45 -4.21 20.80
#